data_AF-A0A3C1DHP8-F1
#
_entry.id   AF-A0A3C1DHP8-F1
#
_cell.length_a   1.000
_cell.length_b   1.000
_cell.length_c   1.000
_cell.angle_alpha   90.00
_cell.angle_beta   90.00
_cell.angle_gamma   90.00
#
_symmetry.space_group_name_H-M   'P 1'
#
loop_
_entity.id
_entity.type
_entity.pdbx_description
1 polymer ?
#
loop_
_entity_poly.entity_id
_entity_poly.type
_entity_poly.pdbx_seq_one_letter_code
_entity_poly.pdbx_strand_id
1 'polypeptide(L)'
;MAGLVVAGFAVALERLPILAVILITLGGSVKPVGLVALPFVGLLWAGANSTWGRIWLRWIYTGLIAGVILGVLAVFTKTGLGWVSALSTPGEVRTWLSPPTAVGMAVGGFLGLFGFDVTDNTVAIARLIGTALTLCVLAWLCLRPWGRTPIRAAALAFMTLVVLGPVVQPWYVLWSLPLFAASGLTRIELKIALIGTAGFTLFGLVTSSATQDSLIQISDAIGMIVVAAVLALLLAVSPRERRLVLGEPEDKGIVPDDPPAAARARMLTMQRRVADPSP
;
A
#
# COMPACT_ATOMS: atom_id res chain seq x y z
N MET A 1 1.69 -9.91 8.80
CA MET A 1 0.69 -9.31 7.88
C MET A 1 1.07 -9.49 6.40
N ALA A 2 2.08 -8.79 5.85
CA ALA A 2 2.32 -8.75 4.39
C ALA A 2 2.48 -10.13 3.73
N GLY A 3 3.26 -11.03 4.33
CA GLY A 3 3.40 -12.42 3.84
C GLY A 3 2.07 -13.19 3.78
N LEU A 4 1.18 -12.99 4.75
CA LEU A 4 -0.16 -13.61 4.75
C LEU A 4 -1.06 -13.03 3.66
N VAL A 5 -0.94 -11.73 3.37
CA VAL A 5 -1.68 -11.09 2.26
C VAL A 5 -1.21 -11.65 0.92
N VAL A 6 0.10 -11.76 0.72
CA VAL A 6 0.69 -12.35 -0.50
C VAL A 6 0.28 -13.82 -0.64
N ALA A 7 0.41 -14.61 0.42
CA ALA A 7 -0.03 -16.00 0.43
C ALA A 7 -1.53 -16.13 0.13
N GLY A 8 -2.35 -15.22 0.66
CA GLY A 8 -3.77 -15.15 0.36
C GLY A 8 -4.05 -14.94 -1.14
N PHE A 9 -3.38 -13.98 -1.79
CA PHE A 9 -3.50 -13.82 -3.24
C PHE A 9 -2.96 -15.03 -4.02
N ALA A 10 -1.88 -15.66 -3.58
CA ALA A 10 -1.32 -16.86 -4.22
C ALA A 10 -2.33 -18.01 -4.21
N VAL A 11 -2.92 -18.36 -3.05
CA VAL A 11 -3.91 -19.46 -2.98
C VAL A 11 -5.23 -19.09 -3.64
N ALA A 12 -5.58 -17.79 -3.74
CA ALA A 12 -6.72 -17.35 -4.54
C ALA A 12 -6.54 -17.67 -6.03
N LEU A 13 -5.31 -17.53 -6.56
CA LEU A 13 -4.96 -17.92 -7.93
C LEU A 13 -5.03 -19.43 -8.14
N GLU A 14 -4.77 -20.22 -7.09
CA GLU A 14 -4.96 -21.68 -7.06
C GLU A 14 -6.42 -22.11 -6.87
N ARG A 15 -7.37 -21.18 -6.98
CA ARG A 15 -8.82 -21.42 -6.86
C ARG A 15 -9.27 -21.84 -5.44
N LEU A 16 -8.54 -21.41 -4.41
CA LEU A 16 -8.90 -21.58 -2.99
C LEU A 16 -9.30 -20.23 -2.35
N PRO A 17 -10.41 -19.59 -2.78
CA PRO A 17 -10.74 -18.23 -2.36
C PRO A 17 -11.11 -18.11 -0.87
N ILE A 18 -11.70 -19.16 -0.28
CA ILE A 18 -12.04 -19.14 1.16
C ILE A 18 -10.76 -19.11 2.00
N LEU A 19 -9.79 -19.96 1.66
CA LEU A 19 -8.48 -19.96 2.32
C LEU A 19 -7.77 -18.62 2.12
N ALA A 20 -7.88 -18.02 0.93
CA ALA A 20 -7.32 -16.70 0.67
C ALA A 20 -7.88 -15.62 1.61
N VAL A 21 -9.20 -15.59 1.79
CA VAL A 21 -9.87 -14.67 2.71
C VAL A 21 -9.45 -14.93 4.15
N ILE A 22 -9.32 -16.20 4.56
CA ILE A 22 -8.82 -16.58 5.88
C ILE A 22 -7.41 -16.01 6.10
N LEU A 23 -6.47 -16.28 5.19
CA LEU A 23 -5.08 -15.82 5.30
C LEU A 23 -4.98 -14.29 5.35
N ILE A 24 -5.71 -13.58 4.48
CA ILE A 24 -5.73 -12.11 4.49
C ILE A 24 -6.32 -11.59 5.80
N THR A 25 -7.37 -12.20 6.32
CA THR A 25 -7.99 -11.80 7.59
C THR A 25 -7.05 -12.02 8.76
N LEU A 26 -6.34 -13.15 8.81
CA LEU A 26 -5.27 -13.39 9.80
C LEU A 26 -4.12 -12.39 9.63
N GLY A 27 -3.81 -11.97 8.41
CA GLY A 27 -2.90 -10.86 8.16
C GLY A 27 -3.40 -9.56 8.81
N GLY A 28 -4.68 -9.26 8.62
CA GLY A 28 -5.39 -8.13 9.20
C GLY A 28 -5.46 -8.15 10.72
N SER A 29 -5.58 -9.31 11.35
CA SER A 29 -5.56 -9.41 12.83
C SER A 29 -4.17 -9.11 13.41
N VAL A 30 -3.09 -9.36 12.66
CA VAL A 30 -1.73 -8.90 13.04
C VAL A 30 -1.59 -7.39 12.85
N LYS A 31 -2.12 -6.84 11.75
CA LYS A 31 -2.13 -5.40 11.50
C LYS A 31 -3.36 -5.02 10.64
N PRO A 32 -4.32 -4.22 11.16
CA PRO A 32 -5.61 -4.00 10.50
C PRO A 32 -5.55 -3.45 9.08
N VAL A 33 -4.49 -2.73 8.72
CA VAL A 33 -4.26 -2.25 7.35
C VAL A 33 -4.27 -3.39 6.31
N GLY A 34 -3.94 -4.62 6.72
CA GLY A 34 -4.01 -5.81 5.87
C GLY A 34 -5.42 -6.12 5.35
N LEU A 35 -6.46 -5.70 6.06
CA LEU A 35 -7.86 -5.92 5.67
C LEU A 35 -8.25 -5.16 4.40
N VAL A 36 -7.49 -4.13 4.00
CA VAL A 36 -7.69 -3.44 2.71
C VAL A 36 -7.53 -4.36 1.50
N ALA A 37 -6.85 -5.49 1.63
CA ALA A 37 -6.77 -6.49 0.57
C ALA A 37 -8.09 -7.25 0.31
N LEU A 38 -9.03 -7.26 1.26
CA LEU A 38 -10.25 -8.08 1.20
C LEU A 38 -11.16 -7.78 -0.01
N PRO A 39 -11.50 -6.52 -0.32
CA PRO A 39 -12.30 -6.23 -1.52
C PRO A 39 -11.63 -6.72 -2.81
N PHE A 40 -10.30 -6.68 -2.88
CA PHE A 40 -9.54 -7.08 -4.06
C PHE A 40 -9.44 -8.60 -4.21
N VAL A 41 -9.27 -9.36 -3.13
CA VAL A 41 -9.40 -10.82 -3.21
C VAL A 41 -10.83 -11.24 -3.55
N GLY A 42 -11.83 -10.47 -3.11
CA GLY A 42 -13.22 -10.66 -3.51
C GLY A 42 -13.46 -10.40 -5.01
N LEU A 43 -12.79 -9.40 -5.60
CA LEU A 43 -12.78 -9.18 -7.05
C LEU A 43 -12.12 -10.35 -7.79
N LEU A 44 -10.99 -10.84 -7.28
CA LEU A 44 -10.31 -12.01 -7.84
C LEU A 44 -11.18 -13.27 -7.78
N TRP A 45 -11.87 -13.49 -6.66
CA TRP A 45 -12.84 -14.58 -6.48
C TRP A 45 -14.06 -14.43 -7.40
N ALA A 46 -14.52 -13.20 -7.64
CA ALA A 46 -15.59 -12.94 -8.58
C ALA A 46 -15.16 -13.39 -9.98
N GLY A 47 -13.94 -13.05 -10.40
CA GLY A 47 -13.35 -13.40 -11.70
C GLY A 47 -13.40 -12.24 -12.69
N ALA A 48 -12.50 -12.25 -13.67
CA ALA A 48 -12.22 -11.12 -14.57
C ALA A 48 -13.41 -10.59 -15.38
N ASN A 49 -14.32 -11.48 -15.78
CA ASN A 49 -15.47 -11.18 -16.66
C ASN A 49 -16.81 -11.18 -15.91
N SER A 50 -16.77 -11.00 -14.59
CA SER A 50 -17.95 -11.12 -13.74
C SER A 50 -18.86 -9.90 -13.77
N THR A 51 -20.14 -10.15 -13.52
CA THR A 51 -21.17 -9.12 -13.37
C THR A 51 -21.08 -8.47 -11.99
N TRP A 52 -21.61 -7.25 -11.87
CA TRP A 52 -21.69 -6.54 -10.59
C TRP A 52 -22.39 -7.35 -9.50
N GLY A 53 -23.48 -8.05 -9.82
CA GLY A 53 -24.19 -8.91 -8.85
C GLY A 53 -23.28 -9.99 -8.26
N ARG A 54 -22.43 -10.63 -9.08
CA ARG A 54 -21.46 -11.61 -8.61
C ARG A 54 -20.33 -10.97 -7.80
N ILE A 55 -19.86 -9.80 -8.19
CA ILE A 55 -18.86 -9.03 -7.42
C ILE A 55 -19.39 -8.71 -6.02
N TRP A 56 -20.60 -8.13 -5.92
CA TRP A 56 -21.26 -7.82 -4.66
C TRP A 56 -21.41 -9.06 -3.78
N LEU A 57 -21.87 -10.18 -4.35
CA LEU A 57 -21.99 -11.43 -3.63
C LEU A 57 -20.64 -11.92 -3.06
N ARG A 58 -19.55 -11.82 -3.84
CA ARG A 58 -18.21 -12.21 -3.36
C ARG A 58 -17.65 -11.25 -2.31
N TRP A 59 -17.96 -9.96 -2.38
CA TRP A 59 -17.64 -9.03 -1.31
C TRP A 59 -18.40 -9.34 -0.02
N ILE A 60 -19.69 -9.67 -0.10
CA ILE A 60 -20.48 -10.09 1.07
C ILE A 60 -19.87 -11.34 1.71
N TYR A 61 -19.56 -12.37 0.92
CA TYR A 61 -18.90 -13.58 1.44
C TYR A 61 -17.55 -13.29 2.06
N THR A 62 -16.74 -12.45 1.41
CA THR A 62 -15.44 -12.05 1.93
C THR A 62 -15.58 -11.34 3.28
N GLY A 63 -16.54 -10.41 3.39
CA GLY A 63 -16.84 -9.68 4.62
C GLY A 63 -17.37 -10.58 5.73
N LEU A 64 -18.27 -11.53 5.41
CA LEU A 64 -18.81 -12.49 6.37
C LEU A 64 -17.72 -13.41 6.92
N ILE A 65 -16.88 -13.99 6.06
CA ILE A 65 -15.78 -14.85 6.47
C ILE A 65 -14.82 -14.07 7.37
N ALA A 66 -14.43 -12.86 6.96
CA ALA A 66 -13.54 -12.01 7.75
C ALA A 66 -14.15 -11.65 9.11
N GLY A 67 -15.43 -11.27 9.13
CA GLY A 67 -16.17 -10.94 10.35
C GLY A 67 -16.26 -12.12 11.32
N VAL A 68 -16.54 -13.32 10.83
CA VAL A 68 -16.55 -14.54 11.66
C VAL A 68 -15.18 -14.81 12.25
N ILE A 69 -14.11 -14.76 11.46
CA ILE A 69 -12.74 -15.02 11.95
C ILE A 69 -12.34 -13.98 13.00
N LEU A 70 -12.54 -12.69 12.73
CA LEU A 70 -12.21 -11.62 13.68
C LEU A 70 -13.06 -11.73 14.95
N GLY A 71 -14.34 -12.07 14.83
CA GLY A 71 -15.23 -12.29 15.97
C GLY A 71 -14.79 -13.47 16.84
N VAL A 72 -14.44 -14.60 16.22
CA VAL A 72 -13.89 -15.78 16.90
C VAL A 72 -12.59 -15.40 17.62
N LEU A 73 -11.65 -14.74 16.94
CA LEU A 73 -10.40 -14.30 17.55
C LEU A 73 -10.64 -13.32 18.72
N ALA A 74 -11.57 -12.38 18.59
CA ALA A 74 -11.90 -11.42 19.65
C ALA A 74 -12.47 -12.10 20.90
N VAL A 75 -13.28 -13.16 20.74
CA VAL A 75 -13.78 -13.97 21.86
C VAL A 75 -12.64 -14.76 22.51
N PHE A 76 -11.82 -15.45 21.71
CA PHE A 76 -10.72 -16.28 22.22
C PHE A 76 -9.64 -15.46 22.94
N THR A 77 -9.29 -14.29 22.40
CA THR A 77 -8.28 -13.40 22.96
C THR A 77 -8.83 -12.47 24.05
N LYS A 78 -10.16 -12.47 24.27
CA LYS A 78 -10.86 -11.59 25.22
C LYS A 78 -10.58 -10.09 24.98
N THR A 79 -10.22 -9.70 23.76
CA THR A 79 -9.90 -8.30 23.43
C THR A 79 -11.13 -7.43 23.22
N GLY A 80 -12.30 -8.05 22.95
CA GLY A 80 -13.50 -7.32 22.57
C GLY A 80 -13.27 -6.42 21.36
N LEU A 81 -13.86 -5.20 21.36
CA LEU A 81 -13.68 -4.18 20.32
C LEU A 81 -12.57 -3.17 20.62
N GLY A 82 -11.77 -3.37 21.68
CA GLY A 82 -10.71 -2.43 22.08
C GLY A 82 -9.59 -2.23 21.04
N TRP A 83 -9.46 -3.16 20.09
CA TRP A 83 -8.54 -2.99 18.96
C TRP A 83 -8.97 -1.87 18.00
N VAL A 84 -10.26 -1.52 17.96
CA VAL A 84 -10.78 -0.43 17.12
C VAL A 84 -10.29 0.92 17.63
N SER A 85 -10.31 1.14 18.96
CA SER A 85 -9.74 2.35 19.54
C SER A 85 -8.22 2.39 19.39
N ALA A 86 -7.53 1.24 19.43
CA ALA A 86 -6.09 1.16 19.18
C ALA A 86 -5.68 1.56 17.74
N LEU A 87 -6.62 1.69 16.80
CA LEU A 87 -6.34 2.18 15.44
C LEU A 87 -5.97 3.67 15.39
N SER A 88 -6.32 4.47 16.41
CA SER A 88 -6.03 5.91 16.42
C SER A 88 -4.60 6.24 16.87
N THR A 89 -3.95 5.36 17.63
CA THR A 89 -2.64 5.57 18.25
C THR A 89 -1.53 5.97 17.26
N PRO A 90 -1.41 5.36 16.05
CA PRO A 90 -0.41 5.78 15.08
C PRO A 90 -0.57 7.25 14.65
N GLY A 91 -1.76 7.84 14.77
CA GLY A 91 -2.03 9.23 14.41
C GLY A 91 -1.40 10.25 15.36
N GLU A 92 -0.83 9.85 16.49
CA GLU A 92 -0.27 10.79 17.48
C GLU A 92 1.13 11.30 17.08
N VAL A 93 1.86 10.55 16.25
CA VAL A 93 3.21 10.92 15.82
C VAL A 93 3.14 11.90 14.66
N ARG A 94 3.88 13.01 14.73
CA ARG A 94 4.09 13.91 13.57
C ARG A 94 5.37 13.50 12.86
N THR A 95 5.30 13.37 11.53
CA THR A 95 6.48 13.04 10.71
C THR A 95 6.40 13.79 9.40
N TRP A 96 7.56 14.23 8.91
CA TRP A 96 7.71 14.85 7.60
C TRP A 96 7.58 13.83 6.46
N LEU A 97 7.65 12.53 6.76
CA LEU A 97 7.52 11.46 5.78
C LEU A 97 6.08 11.24 5.31
N SER A 98 5.09 11.71 6.09
CA SER A 98 3.67 11.71 5.73
C SER A 98 3.33 13.00 4.98
N PRO A 99 3.02 12.96 3.67
CA PRO A 99 2.68 14.15 2.91
C PRO A 99 1.55 15.00 3.51
N PRO A 100 0.40 14.42 3.96
CA PRO A 100 -0.63 15.22 4.62
C PRO A 100 -0.11 15.91 5.88
N THR A 101 0.69 15.22 6.69
CA THR A 101 1.24 15.78 7.94
C THR A 101 2.28 16.86 7.66
N ALA A 102 3.18 16.63 6.70
CA ALA A 102 4.19 17.58 6.27
C ALA A 102 3.56 18.88 5.74
N VAL A 103 2.51 18.77 4.92
CA VAL A 103 1.75 19.94 4.45
C VAL A 103 1.13 20.69 5.61
N GLY A 104 0.49 19.98 6.55
CA GLY A 104 -0.08 20.60 7.74
C GLY A 104 0.97 21.32 8.60
N MET A 105 2.12 20.68 8.83
CA MET A 105 3.23 21.27 9.60
C MET A 105 3.81 22.50 8.90
N ALA A 106 3.97 22.46 7.57
CA ALA A 106 4.47 23.59 6.79
C ALA A 106 3.51 24.79 6.85
N VAL A 107 2.20 24.54 6.68
CA VAL A 107 1.17 25.59 6.77
C VAL A 107 1.08 26.17 8.19
N GLY A 108 1.07 25.31 9.20
CA GLY A 108 1.07 25.71 10.61
C GLY A 108 2.27 26.55 10.99
N GLY A 109 3.46 26.10 10.61
CA GLY A 109 4.71 26.84 10.84
C GLY A 109 4.72 28.20 10.14
N PHE A 110 4.24 28.28 8.90
CA PHE A 110 4.12 29.54 8.17
C PHE A 110 3.15 30.52 8.85
N LEU A 111 1.98 30.07 9.30
CA LEU A 111 1.02 30.90 10.04
C LEU A 111 1.57 31.32 11.41
N GLY A 112 2.38 30.48 12.05
CA GLY A 112 3.10 30.80 13.28
C GLY A 112 4.04 32.01 13.15
N LEU A 113 4.61 32.25 11.95
CA LEU A 113 5.42 33.45 11.69
C LEU A 113 4.61 34.76 11.82
N PHE A 114 3.29 34.68 11.69
CA PHE A 114 2.37 35.80 11.87
C PHE A 114 1.71 35.81 13.27
N GLY A 115 2.16 34.96 14.19
CA GLY A 115 1.68 34.90 15.57
C GLY A 115 0.48 33.96 15.81
N PHE A 116 0.10 33.13 14.84
CA PHE A 116 -0.99 32.15 15.01
C PHE A 116 -0.46 30.79 15.48
N ASP A 117 -0.83 30.35 16.68
CA ASP A 117 -0.54 28.99 17.16
C ASP A 117 -1.62 28.00 16.70
N VAL A 118 -1.54 27.58 15.44
CA VAL A 118 -2.57 26.76 14.76
C VAL A 118 -2.02 25.48 14.13
N THR A 119 -0.78 25.10 14.45
CA THR A 119 -0.11 23.95 13.82
C THR A 119 -0.89 22.65 13.99
N ASP A 120 -1.43 22.41 15.18
CA ASP A 120 -2.20 21.21 15.49
C ASP A 120 -3.47 21.11 14.64
N ASN A 121 -4.17 22.23 14.48
CA ASN A 121 -5.37 22.33 13.66
C ASN A 121 -5.06 22.13 12.17
N THR A 122 -4.00 22.77 11.67
CA THR A 122 -3.58 22.63 10.26
C THR A 122 -3.15 21.20 9.92
N VAL A 123 -2.45 20.51 10.82
CA VAL A 123 -2.10 19.08 10.70
C VAL A 123 -3.36 18.21 10.73
N ALA A 124 -4.29 18.45 11.66
CA ALA A 124 -5.54 17.70 11.75
C ALA A 124 -6.38 17.83 10.46
N ILE A 125 -6.53 19.05 9.93
CA ILE A 125 -7.25 19.32 8.68
C ILE A 125 -6.58 18.63 7.50
N ALA A 126 -5.26 18.74 7.36
CA ALA A 126 -4.55 18.11 6.26
C ALA A 126 -4.66 16.58 6.29
N ARG A 127 -4.57 15.96 7.48
CA ARG A 127 -4.79 14.52 7.68
C ARG A 127 -6.21 14.08 7.38
N LEU A 128 -7.20 14.89 7.73
CA LEU A 128 -8.60 14.64 7.39
C LEU A 128 -8.79 14.62 5.87
N ILE A 129 -8.21 15.59 5.16
CA ILE A 129 -8.23 15.63 3.70
C ILE A 129 -7.53 14.40 3.11
N GLY A 130 -6.34 14.05 3.61
CA GLY A 130 -5.62 12.85 3.17
C GLY A 130 -6.41 11.55 3.39
N THR A 131 -7.11 11.44 4.52
CA THR A 131 -7.99 10.30 4.84
C THR A 131 -9.18 10.25 3.88
N ALA A 132 -9.84 11.38 3.63
CA ALA A 132 -10.95 11.45 2.68
C ALA A 132 -10.50 11.04 1.26
N LEU A 133 -9.37 11.58 0.78
CA LEU A 133 -8.80 11.22 -0.51
C LEU A 133 -8.43 9.74 -0.58
N THR A 134 -7.88 9.17 0.48
CA THR A 134 -7.59 7.73 0.58
C THR A 134 -8.86 6.91 0.37
N LEU A 135 -9.94 7.23 1.09
CA LEU A 135 -11.22 6.54 0.95
C LEU A 135 -11.79 6.67 -0.47
N CYS A 136 -11.71 7.86 -1.08
CA CYS A 136 -12.14 8.07 -2.46
C CYS A 136 -11.36 7.20 -3.45
N VAL A 137 -10.02 7.12 -3.31
CA VAL A 137 -9.17 6.31 -4.18
C VAL A 137 -9.43 4.82 -3.98
N LEU A 138 -9.56 4.34 -2.74
CA LEU A 138 -9.90 2.94 -2.44
C LEU A 138 -11.28 2.58 -3.02
N ALA A 139 -12.29 3.43 -2.82
CA ALA A 139 -13.60 3.24 -3.41
C ALA A 139 -13.52 3.23 -4.95
N TRP A 140 -12.75 4.13 -5.55
CA TRP A 140 -12.53 4.14 -7.00
C TRP A 140 -11.87 2.87 -7.51
N LEU A 141 -10.85 2.35 -6.83
CA LEU A 141 -10.17 1.10 -7.18
C LEU A 141 -11.12 -0.11 -7.12
N CYS A 142 -12.03 -0.14 -6.13
CA CYS A 142 -13.03 -1.19 -5.98
C CYS A 142 -14.19 -1.07 -6.99
N LEU A 143 -14.69 0.15 -7.20
CA LEU A 143 -15.89 0.43 -8.01
C LEU A 143 -15.57 0.59 -9.50
N ARG A 144 -14.31 0.81 -9.87
CA ARG A 144 -13.83 0.86 -11.26
C ARG A 144 -12.67 -0.11 -11.47
N PRO A 145 -12.87 -1.42 -11.27
CA PRO A 145 -11.78 -2.40 -11.27
C PRO A 145 -11.20 -2.68 -12.68
N TRP A 146 -11.87 -2.21 -13.73
CA TRP A 146 -11.60 -2.52 -15.13
C TRP A 146 -10.20 -2.09 -15.61
N GLY A 147 -9.60 -2.91 -16.47
CA GLY A 147 -8.31 -2.65 -17.11
C GLY A 147 -7.08 -2.94 -16.25
N ARG A 148 -7.26 -3.52 -15.05
CA ARG A 148 -6.17 -3.95 -14.18
C ARG A 148 -6.49 -5.27 -13.49
N THR A 149 -5.46 -5.95 -13.01
CA THR A 149 -5.63 -7.13 -12.16
C THR A 149 -6.04 -6.69 -10.75
N PRO A 150 -6.83 -7.50 -10.01
CA PRO A 150 -7.16 -7.20 -8.62
C PRO A 150 -5.92 -7.07 -7.72
N ILE A 151 -4.86 -7.82 -8.02
CA ILE A 151 -3.57 -7.75 -7.31
C ILE A 151 -2.90 -6.38 -7.51
N ARG A 152 -2.91 -5.85 -8.75
CA ARG A 152 -2.42 -4.49 -9.04
C ARG A 152 -3.25 -3.44 -8.31
N ALA A 153 -4.57 -3.60 -8.28
CA ALA A 153 -5.45 -2.69 -7.56
C ALA A 153 -5.19 -2.71 -6.04
N ALA A 154 -4.94 -3.89 -5.45
CA ALA A 154 -4.53 -4.01 -4.06
C ALA A 154 -3.18 -3.34 -3.79
N ALA A 155 -2.18 -3.52 -4.66
CA ALA A 155 -0.89 -2.84 -4.55
C ALA A 155 -1.04 -1.30 -4.54
N LEU A 156 -1.86 -0.76 -5.45
CA LEU A 156 -2.20 0.66 -5.51
C LEU A 156 -2.94 1.13 -4.25
N ALA A 157 -3.84 0.33 -3.69
CA ALA A 157 -4.56 0.66 -2.47
C ALA A 157 -3.62 0.76 -1.25
N PHE A 158 -2.72 -0.22 -1.08
CA PHE A 158 -1.69 -0.14 -0.04
C PHE A 158 -0.77 1.06 -0.26
N MET A 159 -0.35 1.33 -1.49
CA MET A 159 0.51 2.49 -1.78
C MET A 159 -0.21 3.81 -1.46
N THR A 160 -1.50 3.91 -1.78
CA THR A 160 -2.32 5.08 -1.46
C THR A 160 -2.38 5.31 0.05
N LEU A 161 -2.58 4.25 0.85
CA LEU A 161 -2.54 4.32 2.31
C LEU A 161 -1.19 4.80 2.84
N VAL A 162 -0.08 4.41 2.20
CA VAL A 162 1.24 4.88 2.58
C VAL A 162 1.39 6.36 2.23
N VAL A 163 1.04 6.79 1.02
CA VAL A 163 1.26 8.17 0.58
C VAL A 163 0.29 9.17 1.23
N LEU A 164 -0.95 8.79 1.47
CA LEU A 164 -1.99 9.68 2.02
C LEU A 164 -2.31 9.39 3.48
N GLY A 165 -1.59 8.44 4.08
CA GLY A 165 -1.74 8.09 5.49
C GLY A 165 -1.26 9.22 6.42
N PRO A 166 -1.85 9.33 7.62
CA PRO A 166 -1.49 10.36 8.58
C PRO A 166 -0.07 10.17 9.16
N VAL A 167 0.47 8.96 9.09
CA VAL A 167 1.85 8.65 9.51
C VAL A 167 2.45 7.62 8.57
N VAL A 168 3.70 7.86 8.20
CA VAL A 168 4.48 6.98 7.32
C VAL A 168 5.73 6.58 8.08
N GLN A 169 6.01 5.28 8.05
CA GLN A 169 7.28 4.73 8.49
C GLN A 169 8.00 4.10 7.30
N PRO A 170 9.34 4.05 7.28
CA PRO A 170 10.08 3.61 6.10
C PRO A 170 9.72 2.21 5.61
N TRP A 171 9.36 1.30 6.51
CA TRP A 171 8.96 -0.07 6.17
C TRP A 171 7.51 -0.20 5.65
N TYR A 172 6.71 0.87 5.63
CA TYR A 172 5.32 0.80 5.18
C TYR A 172 5.20 0.51 3.67
N VAL A 173 6.20 0.91 2.87
CA VAL A 173 6.25 0.58 1.43
C VAL A 173 6.33 -0.93 1.16
N LEU A 174 6.78 -1.72 2.14
CA LEU A 174 6.84 -3.18 2.03
C LEU A 174 5.46 -3.83 2.00
N TRP A 175 4.39 -3.10 2.30
CA TRP A 175 3.02 -3.62 2.20
C TRP A 175 2.56 -3.73 0.74
N SER A 176 2.97 -2.79 -0.12
CA SER A 176 2.57 -2.74 -1.53
C SER A 176 3.60 -3.38 -2.46
N LEU A 177 4.90 -3.32 -2.12
CA LEU A 177 5.99 -3.74 -3.00
C LEU A 177 5.86 -5.20 -3.51
N PRO A 178 5.57 -6.22 -2.67
CA PRO A 178 5.41 -7.59 -3.15
C PRO A 178 4.21 -7.75 -4.11
N LEU A 179 3.15 -6.98 -3.90
CA LEU A 179 1.95 -7.01 -4.76
C LEU A 179 2.21 -6.31 -6.09
N PHE A 180 3.02 -5.23 -6.11
CA PHE A 180 3.49 -4.63 -7.34
C PHE A 180 4.39 -5.59 -8.12
N ALA A 181 5.34 -6.25 -7.46
CA ALA A 181 6.18 -7.27 -8.09
C ALA A 181 5.33 -8.41 -8.68
N ALA A 182 4.32 -8.90 -7.94
CA ALA A 182 3.44 -9.97 -8.40
C ALA A 182 2.48 -9.55 -9.54
N SER A 183 2.12 -8.27 -9.62
CA SER A 183 1.24 -7.74 -10.68
C SER A 183 1.98 -7.17 -11.88
N GLY A 184 3.30 -7.10 -11.80
CA GLY A 184 4.19 -6.53 -12.81
C GLY A 184 4.51 -5.05 -12.55
N LEU A 185 5.74 -4.69 -12.87
CA LEU A 185 6.30 -3.34 -12.79
C LEU A 185 6.84 -2.94 -14.16
N THR A 186 6.37 -1.83 -14.70
CA THR A 186 7.00 -1.26 -15.91
C THR A 186 8.44 -0.84 -15.60
N ARG A 187 9.25 -0.60 -16.64
CA ARG A 187 10.61 -0.06 -16.48
C ARG A 187 10.67 1.12 -15.51
N ILE A 188 9.78 2.11 -15.65
CA ILE A 188 9.78 3.31 -14.80
C ILE A 188 9.36 2.95 -13.36
N GLU A 189 8.33 2.12 -13.20
CA GLU A 189 7.86 1.73 -11.87
C GLU A 189 8.91 0.89 -11.12
N LEU A 190 9.64 0.02 -11.81
CA LEU A 190 10.74 -0.75 -11.24
C LEU A 190 11.85 0.18 -10.74
N LYS A 191 12.21 1.22 -11.51
CA LYS A 191 13.19 2.23 -11.07
C LYS A 191 12.73 2.95 -9.82
N ILE A 192 11.47 3.39 -9.79
CA ILE A 192 10.88 4.05 -8.62
C ILE A 192 10.90 3.10 -7.42
N ALA A 193 10.58 1.82 -7.62
CA ALA A 193 10.60 0.82 -6.56
C ALA A 193 12.03 0.58 -6.03
N LEU A 194 13.04 0.51 -6.90
CA LEU A 194 14.44 0.32 -6.51
C LEU A 194 15.00 1.53 -5.76
N ILE A 195 14.84 2.73 -6.32
CA ILE A 195 15.29 3.99 -5.70
C ILE A 195 14.55 4.22 -4.40
N GLY A 196 13.23 4.03 -4.40
CA GLY A 196 12.39 4.16 -3.21
C GLY A 196 12.80 3.19 -2.11
N THR A 197 12.98 1.90 -2.44
CA THR A 197 13.42 0.90 -1.47
C THR A 197 14.78 1.26 -0.90
N ALA A 198 15.77 1.57 -1.73
CA ALA A 198 17.10 2.00 -1.28
C ALA A 198 17.03 3.25 -0.39
N GLY A 199 16.24 4.25 -0.80
CA GLY A 199 16.03 5.49 -0.04
C GLY A 199 15.39 5.24 1.33
N PHE A 200 14.31 4.46 1.40
CA PHE A 200 13.66 4.14 2.67
C PHE A 200 14.53 3.24 3.56
N THR A 201 15.32 2.32 3.00
CA THR A 201 16.30 1.54 3.75
C THR A 201 17.38 2.44 4.35
N LEU A 202 18.00 3.32 3.55
CA LEU A 202 19.00 4.28 4.02
C LEU A 202 18.40 5.24 5.04
N PHE A 203 17.19 5.73 4.81
CA PHE A 203 16.49 6.59 5.76
C PHE A 203 16.28 5.88 7.09
N GLY A 204 15.80 4.62 7.08
CA GLY A 204 15.67 3.81 8.29
C GLY A 204 16.99 3.53 9.02
N LEU A 205 18.13 3.56 8.31
CA LEU A 205 19.46 3.46 8.94
C LEU A 205 19.91 4.79 9.57
N VAL A 206 19.60 5.92 8.93
CA VAL A 206 19.99 7.26 9.38
C VAL A 206 19.11 7.76 10.53
N THR A 207 17.80 7.52 10.46
CA THR A 207 16.84 7.88 11.50
C THR A 207 16.60 6.66 12.37
N SER A 208 17.29 6.54 13.50
CA SER A 208 17.08 5.40 14.39
C SER A 208 15.68 5.42 15.01
N SER A 209 14.97 4.31 14.78
CA SER A 209 13.69 3.80 15.29
C SER A 209 12.87 4.58 16.33
N ALA A 210 11.54 4.45 16.23
CA ALA A 210 10.52 4.88 17.20
C ALA A 210 10.68 4.33 18.65
N THR A 211 11.71 3.52 18.92
CA THR A 211 12.02 2.90 20.22
C THR A 211 13.53 2.77 20.52
N GLN A 212 14.43 3.35 19.69
CA GLN A 212 15.88 3.30 19.96
C GLN A 212 16.40 4.65 20.45
N ASP A 213 17.17 4.62 21.54
CA ASP A 213 18.07 5.70 21.93
C ASP A 213 19.19 5.82 20.88
N SER A 214 18.97 6.62 19.85
CA SER A 214 20.04 7.06 18.96
C SER A 214 20.94 8.03 19.72
N LEU A 215 22.25 7.83 19.61
CA LEU A 215 23.25 8.78 20.12
C LEU A 215 23.18 10.15 19.39
N ILE A 216 22.56 10.19 18.19
CA ILE A 216 22.37 11.39 17.38
C ILE A 216 20.93 11.39 16.83
N GLN A 217 20.07 12.21 17.41
CA GLN A 217 18.73 12.47 16.84
C GLN A 217 18.86 13.47 15.69
N ILE A 218 18.86 12.96 14.46
CA ILE A 218 18.81 13.78 13.24
C ILE A 218 17.34 14.05 12.91
N SER A 219 16.96 15.30 12.65
CA SER A 219 15.60 15.62 12.23
C SER A 219 15.28 14.94 10.89
N ASP A 220 14.02 14.51 10.70
CA ASP A 220 13.55 13.83 9.47
C ASP A 220 14.06 14.54 8.19
N ALA A 221 14.02 15.88 8.18
CA ALA A 221 14.45 16.69 7.04
C ALA A 221 15.94 16.54 6.73
N ILE A 222 16.81 16.58 7.74
CA ILE A 222 18.25 16.38 7.56
C ILE A 222 18.52 14.93 7.13
N GLY A 223 17.80 13.96 7.71
CA GLY A 223 17.87 12.55 7.30
C GLY A 223 17.56 12.37 5.82
N MET A 224 16.49 13.00 5.31
CA MET A 224 16.15 12.97 3.88
C MET A 224 17.25 13.57 3.00
N ILE A 225 17.87 14.68 3.41
CA ILE A 225 18.96 15.31 2.66
C ILE A 225 20.18 14.39 2.60
N VAL A 226 20.57 13.80 3.73
CA VAL A 226 21.69 12.85 3.81
C VAL A 226 21.45 11.65 2.91
N VAL A 227 20.24 11.07 2.96
CA VAL A 227 19.85 9.95 2.10
C VAL A 227 19.92 10.33 0.63
N ALA A 228 19.40 11.49 0.25
CA ALA A 228 19.45 11.97 -1.13
C ALA A 228 20.90 12.17 -1.61
N ALA A 229 21.76 12.76 -0.77
CA ALA A 229 23.18 12.95 -1.07
C ALA A 229 23.92 11.61 -1.24
N VAL A 230 23.67 10.64 -0.35
CA VAL A 230 24.25 9.30 -0.44
C VAL A 230 23.77 8.58 -1.70
N LEU A 231 22.48 8.62 -2.03
CA LEU A 231 21.96 8.03 -3.27
C LEU A 231 22.57 8.68 -4.52
N ALA A 232 22.67 10.01 -4.55
CA ALA A 232 23.28 10.73 -5.66
C ALA A 232 24.77 10.36 -5.80
N LEU A 233 25.50 10.27 -4.69
CA LEU A 233 26.90 9.85 -4.67
C LEU A 233 27.07 8.41 -5.17
N LEU A 234 26.25 7.48 -4.70
CA LEU A 234 26.29 6.07 -5.14
C LEU A 234 26.04 5.96 -6.64
N LEU A 235 25.05 6.68 -7.16
CA LEU A 235 24.74 6.70 -8.60
C LEU A 235 25.83 7.40 -9.45
N ALA A 236 26.56 8.34 -8.87
CA ALA A 236 27.66 9.04 -9.54
C ALA A 236 28.95 8.21 -9.58
N VAL A 237 29.31 7.61 -8.45
CA VAL A 237 30.60 6.92 -8.24
C VAL A 237 30.57 5.49 -8.76
N SER A 238 29.43 4.80 -8.73
CA SER A 238 29.38 3.38 -9.09
C SER A 238 28.60 3.11 -10.38
N PRO A 239 29.29 2.74 -11.46
CA PRO A 239 28.66 2.34 -12.71
C PRO A 239 27.75 1.11 -12.55
N ARG A 240 28.02 0.25 -11.55
CA ARG A 240 27.26 -0.98 -11.31
C ARG A 240 25.86 -0.68 -10.82
N GLU A 241 25.72 0.06 -9.71
CA GLU A 241 24.39 0.41 -9.22
C GLU A 241 23.70 1.43 -10.13
N ARG A 242 24.45 2.27 -10.87
CA ARG A 242 23.87 3.07 -11.94
C ARG A 242 23.26 2.20 -13.04
N ARG A 243 23.92 1.12 -13.48
CA ARG A 243 23.36 0.18 -14.47
C ARG A 243 22.16 -0.58 -13.90
N LEU A 244 22.21 -0.98 -12.63
CA LEU A 244 21.11 -1.66 -11.95
C LEU A 244 19.86 -0.78 -11.82
N VAL A 245 20.03 0.51 -11.53
CA VAL A 245 18.92 1.47 -11.36
C VAL A 245 18.46 2.08 -12.69
N LEU A 246 19.38 2.47 -13.57
CA LEU A 246 18.99 3.08 -14.86
C LEU A 246 18.59 2.03 -15.90
N GLY A 247 18.96 0.77 -15.69
CA GLY A 247 18.72 -0.33 -16.62
C GLY A 247 19.34 -0.07 -17.99
N GLU A 248 19.24 -1.06 -18.87
CA GLU A 248 19.53 -0.89 -20.29
C GLU A 248 18.31 -0.30 -21.01
N PRO A 249 18.49 0.30 -22.20
CA PRO A 249 17.36 0.82 -22.99
C PRO A 249 16.31 -0.25 -23.30
N GLU A 250 16.72 -1.51 -23.38
CA GLU A 250 15.88 -2.65 -23.74
C GLU A 250 15.11 -3.26 -22.55
N ASP A 251 15.40 -2.85 -21.32
CA ASP A 251 14.75 -3.38 -20.13
C ASP A 251 13.25 -3.04 -20.09
N LYS A 252 12.40 -4.07 -20.12
CA LYS A 252 10.94 -3.91 -20.09
C LYS A 252 10.38 -3.76 -18.68
N GLY A 253 11.19 -4.01 -17.64
CA GLY A 253 10.79 -4.08 -16.24
C GLY A 253 10.47 -5.51 -15.81
N ILE A 254 9.63 -5.68 -14.78
CA ILE A 254 9.11 -6.99 -14.36
C ILE A 254 7.75 -7.16 -15.04
N VAL A 255 7.76 -7.70 -16.24
CA VAL A 255 6.53 -7.97 -17.02
C VAL A 255 6.56 -9.42 -17.49
N PRO A 256 5.42 -9.99 -17.93
CA PRO A 256 5.42 -11.34 -18.47
C PRO A 256 6.36 -11.48 -19.69
N ASP A 257 7.39 -12.32 -19.58
CA ASP A 257 8.42 -12.49 -20.60
C ASP A 257 8.05 -13.53 -21.68
N ASP A 258 7.08 -14.41 -21.38
CA ASP A 258 6.61 -15.46 -22.28
C ASP A 258 5.12 -15.32 -22.66
N PRO A 259 4.69 -15.83 -23.84
CA PRO A 259 3.30 -15.74 -24.28
C PRO A 259 2.29 -16.38 -23.30
N PRO A 260 2.55 -17.55 -22.69
CA PRO A 260 1.68 -18.12 -21.65
C PRO A 260 1.47 -17.20 -20.43
N ALA A 261 2.52 -16.56 -19.91
CA ALA A 261 2.47 -15.64 -18.78
C ALA A 261 1.68 -14.38 -19.15
N ALA A 262 1.87 -13.85 -20.36
CA ALA A 262 1.09 -12.74 -20.88
C ALA A 262 -0.39 -13.10 -21.04
N ALA A 263 -0.71 -14.34 -21.43
CA ALA A 263 -2.09 -14.83 -21.47
C ALA A 263 -2.71 -14.93 -20.07
N ARG A 264 -1.99 -15.48 -19.08
CA ARG A 264 -2.44 -15.52 -17.68
C ARG A 264 -2.72 -14.12 -17.13
N ALA A 265 -1.81 -13.17 -17.35
CA ALA A 265 -2.01 -11.78 -16.92
C ALA A 265 -3.26 -11.15 -17.54
N ARG A 266 -3.52 -11.39 -18.84
CA ARG A 266 -4.73 -10.94 -19.52
C ARG A 266 -6.00 -11.59 -18.96
N MET A 267 -5.98 -12.88 -18.65
CA MET A 267 -7.11 -13.59 -18.04
C MET A 267 -7.46 -13.09 -16.64
N LEU A 268 -6.49 -12.55 -15.89
CA LEU A 268 -6.70 -11.98 -14.56
C LEU A 268 -7.11 -10.51 -14.58
N THR A 269 -6.99 -9.84 -15.72
CA THR A 269 -7.32 -8.42 -15.86
C THR A 269 -8.82 -8.26 -15.96
N MET A 270 -9.42 -7.44 -15.09
CA MET A 270 -10.87 -7.24 -15.08
C MET A 270 -11.34 -6.56 -16.37
N GLN A 271 -12.30 -7.16 -17.07
CA GLN A 271 -12.81 -6.65 -18.34
C GLN A 271 -14.26 -6.20 -18.19
N ARG A 272 -14.60 -5.05 -18.79
CA ARG A 272 -16.01 -4.71 -18.95
C ARG A 272 -16.62 -5.74 -19.90
N ARG A 273 -17.73 -6.36 -19.52
CA ARG A 273 -18.58 -7.02 -20.51
C ARG A 273 -18.97 -5.97 -21.55
N VAL A 274 -18.47 -6.12 -22.76
CA VAL A 274 -19.10 -5.50 -23.91
C VAL A 274 -20.45 -6.20 -24.04
N ALA A 275 -21.54 -5.44 -24.08
CA ALA A 275 -22.83 -6.02 -24.41
C ALA A 275 -22.67 -6.73 -25.76
N ASP A 276 -23.08 -7.99 -25.86
CA ASP A 276 -23.10 -8.66 -27.16
C ASP A 276 -23.85 -7.73 -28.14
N PRO A 277 -23.31 -7.47 -29.34
CA PRO A 277 -24.12 -6.86 -30.38
C PRO A 277 -25.34 -7.77 -30.55
N SER A 278 -26.52 -7.22 -30.29
CA SER A 278 -27.78 -7.93 -30.49
C SER A 278 -27.81 -8.53 -31.90
N PRO A 279 -28.25 -9.79 -32.06
CA PRO A 279 -28.25 -10.48 -33.34
C PRO A 279 -29.09 -9.76 -34.40
#